data_AF-A0AAV5AAJ2-F1
#
_entry.id   AF-A0AAV5AAJ2-F1
#
_cell.length_a   1.000
_cell.length_b   1.000
_cell.length_c   1.000
_cell.angle_alpha   90.00
_cell.angle_beta   90.00
_cell.angle_gamma   90.00
#
_symmetry.space_group_name_H-M   'P 1'
#
loop_
_entity.id
_entity.type
_entity.pdbx_description
1 polymer ?
#
loop_
_entity_poly.entity_id
_entity_poly.type
_entity_poly.pdbx_seq_one_letter_code
_entity_poly.pdbx_strand_id
1 'polypeptide(L)'
;MSSHNSNFDSRETSAHRSEVLPADLYKHLRKFTSTHSTLLAWAGFQALELKRVPSNIRKSALLVELTWRGGSDPGRRFEVASTHLVSLSILASDPVVCADIQRREDRSRRSGGIGTAVILLQCGRISQVMPVEVDSPAKVTWSTITEWEDLLCRWIDCGTGPFEPPYVPKIPLLILYIQPSYQEFSINDLK
;
A
#
# COMPACT_ATOMS: atom_id res chain seq x y z
N MET A 1 -41.48 -44.85 25.58
CA MET A 1 -42.33 -44.09 24.64
C MET A 1 -41.74 -42.70 24.59
N SER A 2 -40.80 -42.48 23.67
CA SER A 2 -41.04 -41.75 22.40
C SER A 2 -41.13 -40.24 22.65
N SER A 3 -40.48 -39.31 21.97
CA SER A 3 -39.46 -39.25 20.92
C SER A 3 -39.06 -37.76 20.82
N HIS A 4 -37.85 -37.48 20.32
CA HIS A 4 -37.45 -36.32 19.48
C HIS A 4 -37.97 -34.89 19.78
N ASN A 5 -37.07 -33.90 19.89
CA ASN A 5 -36.47 -33.26 18.72
C ASN A 5 -35.33 -32.28 19.07
N SER A 6 -34.26 -32.39 18.30
CA SER A 6 -33.14 -31.44 18.18
C SER A 6 -33.57 -30.15 17.49
N ASN A 7 -32.95 -29.02 17.84
CA ASN A 7 -32.59 -28.00 16.85
C ASN A 7 -31.43 -27.13 17.36
N PHE A 8 -30.24 -27.62 17.04
CA PHE A 8 -29.05 -26.84 16.76
C PHE A 8 -29.15 -26.43 15.28
N ASP A 9 -29.17 -25.13 14.98
CA ASP A 9 -28.45 -24.46 13.88
C ASP A 9 -29.05 -23.05 13.70
N SER A 10 -28.25 -22.02 14.01
CA SER A 10 -28.34 -20.72 13.36
C SER A 10 -26.91 -20.26 13.10
N ARG A 11 -26.26 -20.94 12.16
CA ARG A 11 -25.28 -20.31 11.28
C ARG A 11 -25.85 -18.98 10.81
N GLU A 12 -25.34 -17.91 11.41
CA GLU A 12 -25.49 -16.56 10.90
C GLU A 12 -24.75 -16.53 9.56
N THR A 13 -25.53 -16.79 8.51
CA THR A 13 -25.11 -16.71 7.13
C THR A 13 -24.61 -15.29 6.88
N SER A 14 -23.29 -15.13 6.77
CA SER A 14 -22.62 -13.95 6.23
C SER A 14 -23.31 -13.56 4.93
N ALA A 15 -24.17 -12.55 5.01
CA ALA A 15 -24.92 -12.04 3.88
C ALA A 15 -23.91 -11.54 2.84
N HIS A 16 -23.87 -12.20 1.69
CA HIS A 16 -23.41 -11.59 0.45
C HIS A 16 -24.35 -10.42 0.15
N ARG A 17 -24.05 -9.25 0.75
CA ARG A 17 -24.50 -7.97 0.21
C ARG A 17 -23.92 -7.91 -1.19
N SER A 18 -24.76 -8.06 -2.22
CA SER A 18 -24.42 -7.54 -3.54
C SER A 18 -24.19 -6.05 -3.36
N GLU A 19 -22.92 -5.67 -3.24
CA GLU A 19 -22.51 -4.30 -3.03
C GLU A 19 -22.90 -3.50 -4.27
N VAL A 20 -23.99 -2.75 -4.17
CA VAL A 20 -24.41 -1.84 -5.24
C VAL A 20 -23.39 -0.72 -5.27
N LEU A 21 -22.48 -0.80 -6.24
CA LEU A 21 -21.49 0.24 -6.48
C LEU A 21 -22.22 1.55 -6.85
N PRO A 22 -21.78 2.70 -6.32
CA PRO A 22 -22.39 3.98 -6.66
C PRO A 22 -22.14 4.31 -8.14
N ALA A 23 -23.11 4.96 -8.79
CA ALA A 23 -22.98 5.41 -10.19
C ALA A 23 -21.75 6.33 -10.40
N ASP A 24 -21.38 7.08 -9.36
CA ASP A 24 -20.26 8.02 -9.35
C ASP A 24 -18.95 7.41 -8.77
N LEU A 25 -18.82 6.08 -8.74
CA LEU A 25 -17.64 5.39 -8.19
C LEU A 25 -16.32 5.93 -8.74
N TYR A 26 -16.23 6.26 -10.03
CA TYR A 26 -15.03 6.83 -10.65
C TYR A 26 -14.61 8.17 -10.03
N LYS A 27 -15.57 9.02 -9.62
CA LYS A 27 -15.27 10.30 -8.95
C LYS A 27 -14.68 10.04 -7.57
N HIS A 28 -15.24 9.07 -6.84
CA HIS A 28 -14.73 8.68 -5.54
C HIS A 28 -13.35 8.05 -5.64
N LEU A 29 -13.12 7.17 -6.62
CA LEU A 29 -11.82 6.52 -6.85
C LEU A 29 -10.74 7.55 -7.20
N ARG A 30 -11.07 8.53 -8.05
CA ARG A 30 -10.15 9.64 -8.37
C ARG A 30 -9.83 10.47 -7.13
N LYS A 31 -10.84 10.78 -6.30
CA LYS A 31 -10.63 11.54 -5.06
C LYS A 31 -9.77 10.76 -4.07
N PHE A 32 -10.03 9.46 -3.90
CA PHE A 32 -9.24 8.55 -3.07
C PHE A 32 -7.78 8.51 -3.52
N THR A 33 -7.56 8.33 -4.83
CA THR A 33 -6.21 8.32 -5.43
C THR A 33 -5.47 9.63 -5.15
N SER A 34 -6.14 10.78 -5.26
CA SER A 34 -5.54 12.07 -4.95
C SER A 34 -5.21 12.23 -3.46
N THR A 35 -6.14 11.84 -2.57
CA THR A 35 -5.97 11.93 -1.12
C THR A 35 -4.81 11.05 -0.64
N HIS A 36 -4.70 9.82 -1.17
CA HIS A 36 -3.70 8.84 -0.74
C HIS A 36 -2.48 8.78 -1.66
N SER A 37 -2.26 9.80 -2.49
CA SER A 37 -1.22 9.79 -3.52
C SER A 37 0.19 9.51 -2.97
N THR A 38 0.57 10.13 -1.84
CA THR A 38 1.87 9.88 -1.19
C THR A 38 2.00 8.45 -0.67
N LEU A 39 0.95 7.93 -0.03
CA LEU A 39 0.91 6.55 0.49
C LEU A 39 1.03 5.53 -0.65
N LEU A 40 0.25 5.71 -1.71
CA LEU A 40 0.24 4.84 -2.89
C LEU A 40 1.57 4.91 -3.65
N ALA A 41 2.17 6.09 -3.77
CA ALA A 41 3.50 6.26 -4.35
C ALA A 41 4.58 5.51 -3.54
N TRP A 42 4.54 5.66 -2.21
CA TRP A 42 5.43 4.92 -1.32
C TRP A 42 5.22 3.41 -1.42
N ALA A 43 3.97 2.93 -1.39
CA ALA A 43 3.65 1.50 -1.52
C ALA A 43 4.13 0.95 -2.87
N GLY A 44 3.92 1.68 -3.97
CA GLY A 44 4.45 1.32 -5.29
C GLY A 44 5.98 1.21 -5.31
N PHE A 45 6.67 2.14 -4.65
CA PHE A 45 8.13 2.09 -4.52
C PHE A 45 8.61 0.84 -3.76
N GLN A 46 7.93 0.48 -2.67
CA GLN A 46 8.23 -0.73 -1.88
C GLN A 46 7.95 -2.00 -2.70
N ALA A 47 6.74 -2.11 -3.26
CA ALA A 47 6.29 -3.28 -4.00
C ALA A 47 7.17 -3.61 -5.20
N LEU A 48 7.61 -2.58 -5.94
CA LEU A 48 8.50 -2.75 -7.09
C LEU A 48 9.98 -2.89 -6.69
N GLU A 49 10.29 -2.78 -5.40
CA GLU A 49 11.65 -2.82 -4.84
C GLU A 49 12.61 -1.81 -5.49
N LEU A 50 12.13 -0.61 -5.81
CA LEU A 50 12.86 0.33 -6.68
C LEU A 50 14.20 0.81 -6.10
N LYS A 51 14.41 0.68 -4.78
CA LYS A 51 15.70 0.93 -4.14
C LYS A 51 16.75 -0.13 -4.49
N ARG A 52 16.32 -1.39 -4.63
CA ARG A 52 17.18 -2.56 -4.89
C ARG A 52 17.28 -2.83 -6.39
N VAL A 53 16.16 -2.77 -7.11
CA VAL A 53 16.05 -3.12 -8.53
C VAL A 53 15.31 -2.00 -9.28
N PRO A 54 15.96 -0.85 -9.55
CA PRO A 54 15.31 0.29 -10.20
C PRO A 54 14.71 -0.01 -11.58
N SER A 55 15.20 -1.03 -12.28
CA SER A 55 14.71 -1.43 -13.60
C SER A 55 13.31 -2.05 -13.59
N ASN A 56 12.79 -2.47 -12.42
CA ASN A 56 11.43 -2.99 -12.28
C ASN A 56 10.36 -1.96 -12.68
N ILE A 57 10.67 -0.66 -12.56
CA ILE A 57 9.79 0.44 -12.96
C ILE A 57 9.32 0.37 -14.42
N ARG A 58 10.09 -0.33 -15.29
CA ARG A 58 9.80 -0.45 -16.73
C ARG A 58 9.04 -1.73 -17.09
N LYS A 59 8.87 -2.65 -16.14
CA LYS A 59 8.30 -3.99 -16.38
C LYS A 59 7.00 -4.20 -15.62
N SER A 60 6.95 -3.69 -14.39
CA SER A 60 5.89 -4.01 -13.44
C SER A 60 5.13 -2.76 -13.00
N ALA A 61 3.86 -2.95 -12.67
CA ALA A 61 3.02 -2.00 -11.96
C ALA A 61 2.49 -2.65 -10.68
N LEU A 62 2.19 -1.82 -9.68
CA LEU A 62 1.45 -2.25 -8.51
C LEU A 62 -0.05 -2.13 -8.80
N LEU A 63 -0.77 -3.25 -8.76
CA LEU A 63 -2.23 -3.29 -8.75
C LEU A 63 -2.70 -3.35 -7.30
N VAL A 64 -3.57 -2.41 -6.92
CA VAL A 64 -4.29 -2.38 -5.65
C VAL A 64 -5.76 -2.62 -5.97
N GLU A 65 -6.27 -3.79 -5.60
CA GLU A 65 -7.69 -4.07 -5.67
C GLU A 65 -8.39 -3.50 -4.44
N LEU A 66 -9.48 -2.79 -4.69
CA LEU A 66 -10.25 -2.07 -3.69
C LEU A 66 -11.69 -2.60 -3.65
N THR A 67 -12.24 -2.64 -2.44
CA THR A 67 -13.67 -2.86 -2.18
C THR A 67 -14.32 -1.55 -1.77
N TRP A 68 -15.55 -1.32 -2.21
CA TRP A 68 -16.30 -0.11 -1.88
C TRP A 68 -17.05 -0.30 -0.56
N ARG A 69 -16.57 0.33 0.53
CA ARG A 69 -17.27 0.35 1.82
C ARG A 69 -18.38 1.40 1.89
N GLY A 70 -18.29 2.47 1.11
CA GLY A 70 -19.16 3.64 1.21
C GLY A 70 -18.92 4.47 2.47
N GLY A 71 -19.90 5.26 2.90
CA GLY A 71 -19.81 6.10 4.10
C GLY A 71 -19.58 7.59 3.82
N SER A 72 -19.77 8.41 4.87
CA SER A 72 -19.68 9.87 4.79
C SER A 72 -18.24 10.36 4.63
N ASP A 73 -17.29 9.76 5.34
CA ASP A 73 -15.87 10.09 5.28
C ASP A 73 -15.24 9.65 3.95
N PRO A 74 -14.85 10.58 3.07
CA PRO A 74 -14.25 10.25 1.78
C PRO A 74 -12.96 9.44 1.86
N GLY A 75 -12.20 9.55 2.95
CA GLY A 75 -10.91 8.87 3.12
C GLY A 75 -11.03 7.37 3.34
N ARG A 76 -12.19 6.91 3.86
CA ARG A 76 -12.47 5.54 4.29
C ARG A 76 -13.51 4.80 3.45
N ARG A 77 -13.87 5.36 2.28
CA ARG A 77 -14.88 4.76 1.38
C ARG A 77 -14.40 3.52 0.65
N PHE A 78 -13.10 3.28 0.68
CA PHE A 78 -12.46 2.14 0.05
C PHE A 78 -11.65 1.36 1.08
N GLU A 79 -11.56 0.06 0.84
CA GLU A 79 -10.70 -0.88 1.55
C GLU A 79 -9.79 -1.57 0.56
N VAL A 80 -8.58 -1.90 0.97
CA VAL A 80 -7.70 -2.76 0.17
C VAL A 80 -8.17 -4.20 0.29
N ALA A 81 -8.62 -4.77 -0.82
CA ALA A 81 -8.97 -6.18 -0.91
C ALA A 81 -7.73 -7.05 -1.13
N SER A 82 -6.83 -6.61 -2.03
CA SER A 82 -5.61 -7.33 -2.36
C SER A 82 -4.61 -6.43 -3.11
N THR A 83 -3.37 -6.89 -3.20
CA THR A 83 -2.28 -6.24 -3.96
C THR A 83 -1.56 -7.24 -4.84
N HIS A 84 -1.19 -6.84 -6.06
CA HIS A 84 -0.49 -7.69 -7.02
C HIS A 84 0.56 -6.90 -7.80
N LEU A 85 1.66 -7.56 -8.18
CA LEU A 85 2.53 -7.07 -9.23
C LEU A 85 2.05 -7.58 -10.58
N VAL A 86 1.78 -6.64 -11.49
CA VAL A 86 1.28 -6.95 -12.83
C VAL A 86 2.22 -6.40 -13.90
N SER A 87 2.24 -7.02 -15.08
CA SER A 87 3.02 -6.52 -16.21
C SER A 87 2.46 -5.18 -16.71
N LEU A 88 3.32 -4.21 -17.01
CA LEU A 88 2.91 -2.94 -17.63
C LEU A 88 2.26 -3.13 -19.02
N SER A 89 2.45 -4.27 -19.67
CA SER A 89 1.85 -4.57 -20.97
C SER A 89 0.32 -4.51 -20.96
N ILE A 90 -0.33 -4.64 -19.80
CA ILE A 90 -1.79 -4.50 -19.68
C ILE A 90 -2.30 -3.10 -20.03
N LEU A 91 -1.43 -2.09 -20.01
CA LEU A 91 -1.79 -0.70 -20.35
C LEU A 91 -1.64 -0.39 -21.84
N ALA A 92 -1.04 -1.30 -22.62
CA ALA A 92 -0.73 -1.07 -24.03
C ALA A 92 -1.95 -0.78 -24.90
N SER A 93 -3.15 -1.21 -24.48
CA SER A 93 -4.40 -0.95 -25.19
C SER A 93 -4.93 0.48 -25.04
N ASP A 94 -4.43 1.26 -24.07
CA ASP A 94 -4.83 2.66 -23.87
C ASP A 94 -3.69 3.61 -24.30
N PRO A 95 -3.76 4.18 -25.52
CA PRO A 95 -2.71 5.04 -26.04
C PRO A 95 -2.59 6.38 -25.29
N VAL A 96 -3.68 6.86 -24.67
CA VAL A 96 -3.67 8.13 -23.93
C VAL A 96 -2.95 7.95 -22.61
N VAL A 97 -3.23 6.85 -21.89
CA VAL A 97 -2.51 6.48 -20.67
C VAL A 97 -1.04 6.23 -20.97
N CYS A 98 -0.72 5.47 -22.02
CA CYS A 98 0.66 5.24 -22.44
C CYS A 98 1.41 6.55 -22.73
N ALA A 99 0.77 7.50 -23.42
CA ALA A 99 1.38 8.79 -23.73
C ALA A 99 1.63 9.64 -22.47
N ASP A 100 0.74 9.63 -21.48
CA ASP A 100 0.97 10.35 -20.21
C ASP A 100 2.12 9.72 -19.42
N ILE A 101 2.15 8.38 -19.32
CA ILE A 101 3.24 7.65 -18.67
C ILE A 101 4.58 7.98 -19.33
N GLN A 102 4.65 7.94 -20.66
CA GLN A 102 5.89 8.25 -21.39
C GLN A 102 6.35 9.69 -21.18
N ARG A 103 5.43 10.66 -21.17
CA ARG A 103 5.77 12.07 -20.91
C ARG A 103 6.35 12.28 -19.52
N ARG A 104 5.80 11.62 -18.50
CA ARG A 104 6.30 11.67 -17.12
C ARG A 104 7.62 10.92 -16.98
N GLU A 105 7.76 9.78 -17.65
CA GLU A 105 9.01 9.00 -17.72
C GLU A 105 10.15 9.86 -18.24
N ASP A 106 9.94 10.52 -19.38
CA ASP A 106 10.95 11.40 -19.98
C ASP A 106 11.29 12.58 -19.06
N ARG A 107 10.29 13.15 -18.38
CA ARG A 107 10.47 14.27 -17.44
C ARG A 107 11.30 13.85 -16.24
N SER A 108 10.91 12.76 -15.57
CA SER A 108 11.62 12.21 -14.41
C SER A 108 13.06 11.87 -14.75
N ARG A 109 13.32 11.22 -15.90
CA ARG A 109 14.68 10.89 -16.32
C ARG A 109 15.53 12.13 -16.59
N ARG A 110 14.98 13.16 -17.22
CA ARG A 110 15.70 14.43 -17.47
C ARG A 110 16.06 15.16 -16.17
N SER A 111 15.27 15.01 -15.11
CA SER A 111 15.57 15.56 -13.78
C SER A 111 16.46 14.66 -12.91
N GLY A 112 16.95 13.54 -13.46
CA GLY A 112 17.82 12.58 -12.77
C GLY A 112 17.06 11.58 -11.89
N GLY A 113 15.75 11.44 -12.06
CA GLY A 113 14.92 10.41 -11.44
C GLY A 113 15.07 9.04 -12.11
N ILE A 114 14.47 8.01 -11.47
CA ILE A 114 14.50 6.63 -11.95
C ILE A 114 13.57 6.44 -13.17
N GLY A 115 12.48 7.21 -13.23
CA GLY A 115 11.39 7.08 -14.20
C GLY A 115 10.02 7.25 -13.53
N THR A 116 8.99 6.67 -14.14
CA THR A 116 7.59 6.73 -13.69
C THR A 116 7.11 5.34 -13.28
N ALA A 117 6.86 5.16 -11.99
CA ALA A 117 6.17 3.99 -11.48
C ALA A 117 4.68 4.11 -11.79
N VAL A 118 4.01 2.97 -11.99
CA VAL A 118 2.57 2.95 -12.24
C VAL A 118 1.88 2.18 -11.13
N ILE A 119 0.90 2.85 -10.52
CA ILE A 119 -0.01 2.25 -9.56
C ILE A 119 -1.38 2.18 -10.22
N LEU A 120 -2.02 1.03 -10.17
CA LEU A 120 -3.35 0.76 -10.69
C LEU A 120 -4.27 0.54 -9.51
N LEU A 121 -5.37 1.29 -9.45
CA LEU A 121 -6.40 1.08 -8.45
C LEU A 121 -7.62 0.51 -9.14
N GLN A 122 -8.08 -0.66 -8.73
CA GLN A 122 -9.22 -1.34 -9.34
C GLN A 122 -10.33 -1.52 -8.31
N CYS A 123 -11.54 -1.06 -8.61
CA CYS A 123 -12.72 -1.29 -7.80
C CYS A 123 -13.85 -1.82 -8.70
N GLY A 124 -14.14 -3.12 -8.60
CA GLY A 124 -15.05 -3.79 -9.53
C GLY A 124 -14.53 -3.69 -10.97
N ARG A 125 -15.32 -3.05 -11.85
CA ARG A 125 -14.97 -2.88 -13.28
C ARG A 125 -14.31 -1.53 -13.60
N ILE A 126 -14.10 -0.69 -12.60
CA ILE A 126 -13.51 0.64 -12.77
C ILE A 126 -12.05 0.58 -12.33
N SER A 127 -11.18 1.11 -13.18
CA SER A 127 -9.76 1.23 -12.89
C SER A 127 -9.31 2.69 -12.98
N GLN A 128 -8.45 3.10 -12.06
CA GLN A 128 -7.76 4.38 -12.06
C GLN A 128 -6.27 4.13 -12.16
N VAL A 129 -5.63 4.73 -13.16
CA VAL A 129 -4.18 4.69 -13.33
C VAL A 129 -3.56 5.89 -12.63
N MET A 130 -2.52 5.66 -11.84
CA MET A 130 -1.77 6.69 -11.14
C MET A 130 -0.27 6.57 -11.50
N PRO A 131 0.20 7.34 -12.50
CA PRO A 131 1.61 7.46 -12.81
C PRO A 131 2.33 8.34 -11.78
N VAL A 132 3.44 7.85 -11.24
CA VAL A 132 4.23 8.50 -10.19
C VAL A 132 5.67 8.65 -10.64
N GLU A 133 6.14 9.89 -10.73
CA GLU A 133 7.55 10.16 -10.99
C GLU A 133 8.37 9.79 -9.74
N VAL A 134 9.41 9.00 -9.93
CA VAL A 134 10.24 8.47 -8.85
C VAL A 134 11.62 9.12 -8.89
N ASP A 135 12.01 9.76 -7.79
CA ASP A 135 13.34 10.33 -7.61
C ASP A 135 14.45 9.27 -7.62
N SER A 136 15.69 9.70 -7.84
CA SER A 136 16.88 8.83 -7.72
C SER A 136 16.91 8.13 -6.35
N PRO A 137 17.34 6.86 -6.26
CA PRO A 137 17.41 6.13 -4.98
C PRO A 137 18.25 6.85 -3.93
N ALA A 138 19.25 7.65 -4.35
CA ALA A 138 20.09 8.44 -3.46
C ALA A 138 19.36 9.58 -2.74
N LYS A 139 18.25 10.08 -3.32
CA LYS A 139 17.39 11.11 -2.73
C LYS A 139 16.29 10.52 -1.84
N VAL A 140 16.03 9.22 -1.96
CA VAL A 140 14.99 8.53 -1.20
C VAL A 140 15.48 8.28 0.23
N THR A 141 14.87 8.98 1.19
CA THR A 141 15.28 8.99 2.60
C THR A 141 14.60 7.92 3.45
N TRP A 142 13.54 7.28 2.96
CA TRP A 142 12.82 6.22 3.68
C TRP A 142 13.43 4.84 3.46
N SER A 143 13.10 3.94 4.38
CA SER A 143 13.58 2.55 4.37
C SER A 143 12.75 1.63 3.52
N THR A 144 13.36 0.50 3.16
CA THR A 144 12.64 -0.63 2.59
C THR A 144 11.91 -1.34 3.72
N ILE A 145 10.62 -1.60 3.55
CA ILE A 145 9.78 -2.30 4.53
C ILE A 145 9.13 -3.48 3.85
N THR A 146 9.29 -4.66 4.46
CA THR A 146 8.72 -5.92 3.97
C THR A 146 7.21 -5.99 4.20
N GLU A 147 6.72 -5.44 5.31
CA GLU A 147 5.30 -5.42 5.71
C GLU A 147 4.56 -4.18 5.15
N TRP A 148 4.91 -3.73 3.95
CA TRP A 148 4.35 -2.51 3.37
C TRP A 148 2.85 -2.63 3.06
N GLU A 149 2.36 -3.84 2.74
CA GLU A 149 0.95 -4.14 2.49
C GLU A 149 0.11 -3.89 3.75
N ASP A 150 0.55 -4.42 4.89
CA ASP A 150 -0.13 -4.23 6.18
C ASP A 150 -0.18 -2.75 6.58
N LEU A 151 0.87 -1.99 6.26
CA LEU A 151 0.88 -0.54 6.48
C LEU A 151 -0.09 0.17 5.55
N LEU A 152 -0.12 -0.19 4.26
CA LEU A 152 -1.06 0.36 3.29
C LEU A 152 -2.51 0.15 3.75
N CYS A 153 -2.88 -1.09 4.10
CA CYS A 153 -4.21 -1.44 4.59
C CYS A 153 -4.57 -0.63 5.84
N ARG A 154 -3.71 -0.64 6.86
CA ARG A 154 -3.95 0.10 8.11
C ARG A 154 -4.10 1.60 7.89
N TRP A 155 -3.28 2.21 7.04
CA TRP A 155 -3.39 3.65 6.78
C TRP A 155 -4.68 4.02 6.05
N ILE A 156 -5.12 3.20 5.09
CA ILE A 156 -6.40 3.39 4.41
C ILE A 156 -7.57 3.21 5.39
N ASP A 157 -7.53 2.19 6.24
CA ASP A 157 -8.57 1.92 7.23
C ASP A 157 -8.65 2.99 8.33
N CYS A 158 -7.49 3.47 8.79
CA CYS A 158 -7.43 4.55 9.77
C CYS A 158 -7.91 5.88 9.17
N GLY A 159 -7.88 6.09 7.85
CA GLY A 159 -8.32 7.34 7.20
C GLY A 159 -7.61 8.59 7.72
N THR A 160 -6.45 8.43 8.35
CA THR A 160 -5.78 9.48 9.11
C THR A 160 -4.89 10.31 8.20
N GLY A 161 -5.15 11.61 8.12
CA GLY A 161 -4.15 12.65 7.85
C GLY A 161 -3.25 12.50 6.61
N PRO A 162 -2.24 13.37 6.47
CA PRO A 162 -1.20 13.16 5.47
C PRO A 162 -0.31 11.98 5.88
N PHE A 163 -0.06 11.08 4.93
CA PHE A 163 0.89 9.97 5.13
C PHE A 163 2.33 10.48 5.13
N GLU A 164 3.09 10.09 6.15
CA GLU A 164 4.54 10.28 6.21
C GLU A 164 5.24 8.92 6.14
N PRO A 165 6.11 8.70 5.13
CA PRO A 165 6.90 7.48 5.04
C PRO A 165 7.76 7.27 6.28
N PRO A 166 7.81 6.05 6.84
CA PRO A 166 8.66 5.75 7.99
C PRO A 166 10.14 6.02 7.66
N TYR A 167 10.70 6.99 8.37
CA TYR A 167 12.10 7.37 8.29
C TYR A 167 12.96 6.36 9.06
N VAL A 168 14.15 6.05 8.54
CA VAL A 168 15.18 5.41 9.35
C VAL A 168 16.26 6.43 9.68
N PRO A 169 16.49 6.73 10.97
CA PRO A 169 17.62 7.54 11.36
C PRO A 169 18.89 6.87 10.87
N LYS A 170 19.76 7.65 10.23
CA LYS A 170 21.15 7.25 9.99
C LYS A 170 21.84 7.19 11.35
N ILE A 171 21.66 6.10 12.09
CA ILE A 171 22.44 5.85 13.29
C ILE A 171 23.86 5.55 12.80
N PRO A 172 24.87 6.37 13.12
CA PRO A 172 26.24 5.98 12.87
C PRO A 172 26.52 4.71 13.67
N LEU A 173 27.15 3.70 13.06
CA LEU A 173 27.48 2.38 13.63
C LEU A 173 28.46 2.41 14.83
N LEU A 174 28.47 3.47 15.63
CA LEU A 174 29.05 3.46 16.97
C LEU A 174 27.92 3.34 17.98
N ILE A 175 28.09 2.51 19.01
CA ILE A 175 27.12 2.16 20.06
C ILE A 175 26.26 0.93 19.71
N LEU A 176 26.92 -0.19 19.43
CA LEU A 176 26.46 -1.51 19.85
C LEU A 176 27.63 -2.28 20.51
N TYR A 177 28.20 -1.72 21.58
CA TYR A 177 29.04 -2.46 22.52
C TYR A 177 28.91 -1.84 23.91
N ILE A 178 27.81 -2.13 24.60
CA ILE A 178 27.82 -2.17 26.06
C ILE A 178 27.06 -3.45 26.43
N GLN A 179 27.81 -4.51 26.72
CA GLN A 179 27.27 -5.62 27.49
C GLN A 179 27.12 -5.17 28.94
N PRO A 180 25.97 -5.34 29.59
CA PRO A 180 25.90 -5.28 31.04
C PRO A 180 26.16 -6.68 31.59
N SER A 181 27.36 -6.90 32.13
CA SER A 181 27.63 -7.97 33.08
C SER A 181 26.81 -7.68 34.35
N TYR A 182 25.68 -8.35 34.52
CA TYR A 182 24.98 -8.37 35.80
C TYR A 182 25.50 -9.54 36.63
N GLN A 183 26.26 -9.21 37.68
CA GLN A 183 26.53 -10.11 38.79
C GLN A 183 25.22 -10.41 39.51
N GLU A 184 24.96 -11.70 39.78
CA GLU A 184 23.92 -12.14 40.70
C GLU A 184 24.27 -11.65 42.12
N PHE A 185 23.44 -10.77 42.69
CA PHE A 185 23.44 -10.50 44.12
C PHE A 185 22.60 -11.59 44.81
N SER A 186 23.25 -12.41 45.63
CA SER A 186 22.59 -13.41 46.48
C SER A 186 22.07 -12.76 47.76
N ILE A 187 20.83 -13.05 48.13
CA ILE A 187 20.09 -12.49 49.30
C ILE A 187 20.63 -13.05 50.65
N ASN A 188 21.82 -13.64 50.69
CA ASN A 188 22.41 -14.23 51.90
C ASN A 188 23.35 -13.28 52.68
N ASP A 189 23.56 -12.04 52.23
CA ASP A 189 24.51 -11.10 52.84
C ASP A 189 23.87 -10.05 53.79
N LEU A 190 22.65 -10.28 54.28
CA LEU A 190 22.07 -9.49 55.37
C LEU A 190 21.90 -10.36 56.63
N LYS A 191 22.94 -10.36 57.46
CA LYS A 191 22.83 -10.62 58.90
C LYS A 191 22.65 -9.31 59.65
#